data_AF-A0A346NIS3-F1
#
_entry.id   AF-A0A346NIS3-F1
#
_cell.length_a   1.000
_cell.length_b   1.000
_cell.length_c   1.000
_cell.angle_alpha   90.00
_cell.angle_beta   90.00
_cell.angle_gamma   90.00
#
_symmetry.space_group_name_H-M   'P 1'
#
loop_
_entity.id
_entity.type
_entity.pdbx_description
1 polymer ?
#
loop_
_entity_poly.entity_id
_entity_poly.type
_entity_poly.pdbx_seq_one_letter_code
_entity_poly.pdbx_strand_id
1 'polypeptide(L)'
;MHRLLQRQLKKTFGLVDEAATRAFVARLESGDTTQLNNDYPEWGACLAALITRVSQSYEYHERDLTLRDRSLVLSSQELTQVNDDIRHEMVKQQQVVEELKSAANTLLSELGQPQLSDGYASISELTELMINLARARNQAQLELEQQKAALDLHAIVSITDTHGRILYANDNFCTLNGYSQQELLGHTHELVHANFHRTDIYRQMRSAVKARKPWHGEINHYSKNGEKHALYGTLVPIVDKQPGSALYRYSHRYNPAKTA
;
A
#
# COMPACT_ATOMS: atom_id res chain seq x y z
N MET A 1 42.49 -45.78 -30.50
CA MET A 1 42.49 -46.30 -29.11
C MET A 1 42.33 -45.13 -28.15
N HIS A 2 41.39 -45.19 -27.20
CA HIS A 2 41.16 -44.11 -26.24
C HIS A 2 42.39 -43.89 -25.32
N ARG A 3 42.74 -42.64 -24.99
CA ARG A 3 43.96 -42.29 -24.22
C ARG A 3 44.04 -42.99 -22.86
N LEU A 4 42.89 -43.21 -22.21
CA LEU A 4 42.81 -43.92 -20.94
C LEU A 4 43.11 -45.42 -21.10
N LEU A 5 42.56 -46.05 -22.15
CA LEU A 5 42.82 -47.46 -22.47
C LEU A 5 44.30 -47.68 -22.82
N GLN A 6 44.90 -46.77 -23.59
CA GLN A 6 46.32 -46.75 -23.89
C GLN A 6 47.18 -46.66 -22.61
N ARG A 7 46.80 -45.78 -21.67
CA ARG A 7 47.49 -45.64 -20.38
C ARG A 7 47.37 -46.92 -19.52
N GLN A 8 46.20 -47.56 -19.52
CA GLN A 8 45.99 -48.82 -18.80
C GLN A 8 46.80 -49.95 -19.41
N LEU A 9 46.83 -50.07 -20.74
CA LEU A 9 47.67 -51.06 -21.45
C LEU A 9 49.16 -50.87 -21.14
N LYS A 10 49.66 -49.63 -21.22
CA LYS A 10 51.05 -49.32 -20.83
C LYS A 10 51.35 -49.72 -19.38
N LYS A 11 50.44 -49.42 -18.45
CA LYS A 11 50.63 -49.71 -17.02
C LYS A 11 50.55 -51.21 -16.70
N THR A 12 49.74 -51.98 -17.42
CA THR A 12 49.50 -53.40 -17.12
C THR A 12 50.50 -54.33 -17.82
N PHE A 13 51.00 -53.94 -18.99
CA PHE A 13 51.97 -54.73 -19.79
C PHE A 13 53.38 -54.11 -19.83
N GLY A 14 53.63 -53.02 -19.09
CA GLY A 14 54.97 -52.40 -19.01
C GLY A 14 55.45 -51.75 -20.31
N LEU A 15 54.53 -51.28 -21.16
CA LEU A 15 54.85 -50.78 -22.50
C LEU A 15 55.41 -49.34 -22.43
N VAL A 16 56.54 -49.11 -23.07
CA VAL A 16 57.34 -47.88 -22.94
C VAL A 16 56.70 -46.71 -23.71
N ASP A 17 56.17 -46.95 -24.89
CA ASP A 17 55.66 -45.90 -25.77
C ASP A 17 54.38 -46.30 -26.53
N GLU A 18 53.87 -45.36 -27.32
CA GLU A 18 52.65 -45.57 -28.11
C GLU A 18 52.85 -46.49 -29.30
N ALA A 19 54.08 -46.57 -29.84
CA ALA A 19 54.41 -47.48 -30.93
C ALA A 19 54.39 -48.93 -30.43
N ALA A 20 55.01 -49.21 -29.28
CA ALA A 20 54.99 -50.50 -28.60
C ALA A 20 53.56 -50.92 -28.22
N THR A 21 52.72 -49.98 -27.79
CA THR A 21 51.30 -50.30 -27.49
C THR A 21 50.52 -50.68 -28.75
N ARG A 22 50.73 -49.98 -29.86
CA ARG A 22 50.09 -50.32 -31.16
C ARG A 22 50.60 -51.65 -31.71
N ALA A 23 51.91 -51.90 -31.62
CA ALA A 23 52.51 -53.16 -32.04
C ALA A 23 51.99 -54.34 -31.20
N PHE A 24 51.84 -54.16 -29.89
CA PHE A 24 51.25 -55.16 -29.00
C PHE A 24 49.80 -55.49 -29.37
N VAL A 25 48.95 -54.47 -29.62
CA VAL A 25 47.56 -54.69 -30.05
C VAL A 25 47.47 -55.37 -31.41
N ALA A 26 48.27 -54.95 -32.39
CA ALA A 26 48.30 -55.57 -33.71
C ALA A 26 48.72 -57.05 -33.67
N ARG A 27 49.63 -57.42 -32.75
CA ARG A 27 50.02 -58.82 -32.50
C ARG A 27 48.90 -59.65 -31.88
N LEU A 28 48.11 -59.06 -30.97
CA LEU A 28 46.92 -59.72 -30.43
C LEU A 28 45.86 -59.94 -31.51
N GLU A 29 45.68 -59.00 -32.42
CA GLU A 29 44.75 -59.10 -33.56
C GLU A 29 45.14 -60.16 -34.58
N SER A 30 46.45 -60.41 -34.76
CA SER A 30 46.95 -61.43 -35.71
C SER A 30 46.83 -62.87 -35.22
N GLY A 31 46.51 -63.09 -33.93
CA GLY A 31 46.30 -64.43 -33.36
C GLY A 31 47.56 -65.26 -33.12
N ASP A 32 48.76 -64.70 -33.31
CA ASP A 32 50.05 -65.39 -33.07
C ASP A 32 50.42 -65.31 -31.59
N THR A 33 49.93 -66.26 -30.80
CA THR A 33 50.16 -66.33 -29.35
C THR A 33 51.53 -66.91 -28.98
N THR A 34 52.24 -67.52 -29.93
CA THR A 34 53.52 -68.20 -29.71
C THR A 34 54.64 -67.25 -29.31
N GLN A 35 54.72 -66.08 -29.94
CA GLN A 35 55.70 -65.04 -29.56
C GLN A 35 55.26 -64.21 -28.35
N LEU A 36 53.94 -64.01 -28.18
CA LEU A 36 53.37 -63.35 -27.00
C LEU A 36 53.69 -64.08 -25.70
N ASN A 37 53.68 -65.42 -25.72
CA ASN A 37 54.01 -66.22 -24.55
C ASN A 37 55.51 -66.18 -24.18
N ASN A 38 56.37 -65.86 -25.14
CA ASN A 38 57.82 -65.68 -24.92
C ASN A 38 58.15 -64.28 -24.42
N ASP A 39 57.57 -63.24 -25.05
CA ASP A 39 57.82 -61.84 -24.70
C ASP A 39 57.12 -61.44 -23.38
N TYR A 40 55.97 -62.07 -23.08
CA TYR A 40 55.14 -61.79 -21.92
C TYR A 40 54.56 -63.09 -21.32
N PRO A 41 55.34 -63.90 -20.59
CA PRO A 41 54.92 -65.21 -20.09
C PRO A 41 53.68 -65.19 -19.17
N GLU A 42 53.38 -64.03 -18.54
CA GLU A 42 52.20 -63.83 -17.70
C GLU A 42 51.09 -63.01 -18.38
N TRP A 43 51.08 -62.93 -19.73
CA TRP A 43 50.15 -62.08 -20.48
C TRP A 43 48.67 -62.33 -20.15
N GLY A 44 48.28 -63.56 -19.82
CA GLY A 44 46.92 -63.90 -19.38
C GLY A 44 46.53 -63.26 -18.04
N ALA A 45 47.45 -63.22 -17.08
CA ALA A 45 47.23 -62.54 -15.80
C ALA A 45 47.20 -61.02 -15.98
N CYS A 46 48.06 -60.46 -16.83
CA CYS A 46 48.03 -59.05 -17.22
C CYS A 46 46.72 -58.69 -17.94
N LEU A 47 46.20 -59.54 -18.83
CA LEU A 47 44.93 -59.32 -19.50
C LEU A 47 43.77 -59.34 -18.50
N ALA A 48 43.73 -60.29 -17.57
CA ALA A 48 42.73 -60.32 -16.50
C ALA A 48 42.80 -59.05 -15.63
N ALA A 49 44.00 -58.59 -15.26
CA ALA A 49 44.19 -57.35 -14.52
C ALA A 49 43.74 -56.11 -15.31
N LEU A 50 43.96 -56.08 -16.63
CA LEU A 50 43.47 -55.02 -17.50
C LEU A 50 41.94 -55.00 -17.55
N ILE A 51 41.31 -56.16 -17.77
CA ILE A 51 39.84 -56.30 -17.81
C ILE A 51 39.23 -55.80 -16.49
N THR A 52 39.77 -56.20 -15.34
CA THR A 52 39.31 -55.73 -14.03
C THR A 52 39.41 -54.20 -13.89
N ARG A 53 40.53 -53.60 -14.31
CA ARG A 53 40.71 -52.14 -14.25
C ARG A 53 39.80 -51.38 -15.21
N VAL A 54 39.57 -51.93 -16.39
CA VAL A 54 38.64 -51.36 -17.37
C VAL A 54 37.20 -51.46 -16.85
N SER A 55 36.80 -52.60 -16.27
CA SER A 55 35.50 -52.78 -15.61
C SER A 55 35.29 -51.76 -14.50
N GLN A 56 36.26 -51.61 -13.59
CA GLN A 56 36.22 -50.59 -12.53
C GLN A 56 36.10 -49.18 -13.11
N SER A 57 36.82 -48.87 -14.20
CA SER A 57 36.73 -47.55 -14.84
C SER A 57 35.34 -47.27 -15.41
N TYR A 58 34.65 -48.29 -15.94
CA TYR A 58 33.26 -48.15 -16.39
C TYR A 58 32.30 -47.95 -15.22
N GLU A 59 32.45 -48.72 -14.14
CA GLU A 59 31.64 -48.55 -12.92
C GLU A 59 31.81 -47.15 -12.30
N TYR A 60 33.05 -46.63 -12.25
CA TYR A 60 33.30 -45.27 -11.78
C TYR A 60 32.67 -44.22 -12.69
N HIS A 61 32.73 -44.41 -14.01
CA HIS A 61 32.13 -43.48 -14.97
C HIS A 61 30.60 -43.46 -14.85
N GLU A 62 29.96 -44.62 -14.72
CA GLU A 62 28.51 -44.73 -14.53
C GLU A 62 28.05 -44.07 -13.22
N ARG A 63 28.82 -44.23 -12.14
CA ARG A 63 28.57 -43.54 -10.86
C ARG A 63 28.70 -42.02 -11.01
N ASP A 64 29.75 -41.52 -11.68
CA ASP A 64 29.94 -40.09 -11.92
C ASP A 64 28.80 -39.51 -12.77
N LEU A 65 28.37 -40.21 -13.82
CA LEU A 65 27.21 -39.82 -14.62
C LEU A 65 25.93 -39.75 -13.79
N THR A 66 25.68 -40.75 -12.96
CA THR A 66 24.50 -40.79 -12.08
C THR A 66 24.51 -39.63 -11.08
N LEU A 67 25.67 -39.31 -10.50
CA LEU A 67 25.82 -38.19 -9.58
C LEU A 67 25.60 -36.84 -10.29
N ARG A 68 26.15 -36.68 -11.49
CA ARG A 68 25.96 -35.47 -12.30
C ARG A 68 24.51 -35.28 -12.71
N ASP A 69 23.85 -36.34 -13.16
CA ASP A 69 22.44 -36.29 -13.52
C ASP A 69 21.57 -35.88 -12.33
N ARG A 70 21.79 -36.52 -11.17
CA ARG A 70 21.09 -36.13 -9.93
C ARG A 70 21.38 -34.69 -9.52
N SER A 71 22.64 -34.23 -9.64
CA SER A 71 23.02 -32.85 -9.34
C SER A 71 22.33 -31.86 -10.27
N LEU A 72 22.22 -32.17 -11.57
CA LEU A 72 21.53 -31.33 -12.55
C LEU A 72 20.03 -31.25 -12.27
N VAL A 73 19.40 -32.39 -11.94
CA VAL A 73 17.99 -32.43 -11.57
C VAL A 73 17.74 -31.56 -10.33
N LEU A 74 18.57 -31.70 -9.29
CA LEU A 74 18.47 -30.88 -8.07
C LEU A 74 18.61 -29.38 -8.39
N SER A 75 19.65 -28.99 -9.14
CA SER A 75 19.84 -27.59 -9.52
C SER A 75 18.70 -27.05 -10.39
N SER A 76 18.14 -27.86 -11.30
CA SER A 76 16.97 -27.48 -12.10
C SER A 76 15.73 -27.28 -11.25
N GLN A 77 15.53 -28.13 -10.23
CA GLN A 77 14.41 -28.00 -9.29
C GLN A 77 14.57 -26.74 -8.44
N GLU A 78 15.76 -26.48 -7.91
CA GLU A 78 16.06 -25.25 -7.15
C GLU A 78 15.83 -23.99 -7.98
N LEU A 79 16.30 -23.96 -9.24
CA LEU A 79 16.07 -22.84 -10.14
C LEU A 79 14.59 -22.63 -10.46
N THR A 80 13.84 -23.72 -10.60
CA THR A 80 12.39 -23.63 -10.84
C THR A 80 11.69 -23.05 -9.63
N GLN A 81 12.02 -23.52 -8.43
CA GLN A 81 11.46 -23.01 -7.18
C GLN A 81 11.76 -21.52 -7.00
N VAL A 82 13.02 -21.10 -7.20
CA VAL A 82 13.40 -19.68 -7.09
C VAL A 82 12.66 -18.82 -8.10
N ASN A 83 12.48 -19.29 -9.34
CA ASN A 83 11.72 -18.56 -10.34
C ASN A 83 10.24 -18.41 -9.97
N ASP A 84 9.64 -19.45 -9.40
CA ASP A 84 8.25 -19.39 -8.95
C ASP A 84 8.09 -18.45 -7.76
N ASP A 85 9.02 -18.46 -6.81
CA ASP A 85 9.05 -17.53 -5.68
C ASP A 85 9.17 -16.07 -6.16
N ILE A 86 10.05 -15.78 -7.12
CA ILE A 86 10.20 -14.44 -7.72
C ILE A 86 8.90 -14.01 -8.40
N ARG A 87 8.24 -14.90 -9.16
CA ARG A 87 6.96 -14.59 -9.81
C ARG A 87 5.88 -14.26 -8.78
N HIS A 88 5.79 -15.06 -7.72
CA HIS A 88 4.84 -14.81 -6.63
C HIS A 88 5.08 -13.46 -5.97
N GLU A 89 6.35 -13.09 -5.72
CA GLU A 89 6.68 -11.80 -5.12
C GLU A 89 6.40 -10.63 -6.08
N MET A 90 6.67 -10.79 -7.37
CA MET A 90 6.36 -9.78 -8.39
C MET A 90 4.86 -9.51 -8.49
N VAL A 91 4.02 -10.55 -8.39
CA VAL A 91 2.56 -10.40 -8.36
C VAL A 91 2.11 -9.60 -7.14
N LYS A 92 2.66 -9.88 -5.95
CA LYS A 92 2.35 -9.10 -4.74
C LYS A 92 2.77 -7.64 -4.88
N GLN A 93 3.97 -7.38 -5.40
CA GLN A 93 4.45 -6.01 -5.62
C GLN A 93 3.57 -5.26 -6.61
N GLN A 94 3.16 -5.90 -7.70
CA GLN A 94 2.22 -5.32 -8.67
C GLN A 94 0.87 -5.00 -8.01
N GLN A 95 0.36 -5.88 -7.15
CA GLN A 95 -0.90 -5.63 -6.43
C GLN A 95 -0.79 -4.39 -5.52
N VAL A 96 0.31 -4.26 -4.77
CA VAL A 96 0.55 -3.09 -3.91
C VAL A 96 0.61 -1.80 -4.73
N VAL A 97 1.26 -1.82 -5.90
CA VAL A 97 1.30 -0.67 -6.82
C VAL A 97 -0.10 -0.26 -7.27
N GLU A 98 -0.93 -1.21 -7.67
CA GLU A 98 -2.31 -0.92 -8.11
C GLU A 98 -3.18 -0.37 -6.97
N GLU A 99 -3.05 -0.92 -5.76
CA GLU A 99 -3.77 -0.42 -4.59
C GLU A 99 -3.36 1.02 -4.24
N LEU A 100 -2.05 1.32 -4.24
CA LEU A 100 -1.53 2.66 -4.03
C LEU A 100 -2.00 3.63 -5.12
N LYS A 101 -1.96 3.22 -6.39
CA LYS A 101 -2.42 4.02 -7.52
C LYS A 101 -3.91 4.33 -7.42
N SER A 102 -4.74 3.35 -7.04
CA SER A 102 -6.17 3.55 -6.82
C SER A 102 -6.44 4.54 -5.68
N ALA A 103 -5.71 4.42 -4.57
CA ALA A 103 -5.81 5.36 -3.45
C ALA A 103 -5.41 6.78 -3.88
N ALA A 104 -4.29 6.93 -4.61
CA ALA A 104 -3.84 8.20 -5.14
C ALA A 104 -4.87 8.82 -6.11
N ASN A 105 -5.41 8.03 -7.04
CA ASN A 105 -6.42 8.50 -8.00
C ASN A 105 -7.73 8.93 -7.31
N THR A 106 -8.13 8.26 -6.23
CA THR A 106 -9.29 8.68 -5.43
C THR A 106 -9.07 10.08 -4.84
N LEU A 107 -7.90 10.31 -4.24
CA LEU A 107 -7.53 11.62 -3.68
C LEU A 107 -7.40 12.69 -4.75
N LEU A 108 -6.77 12.39 -5.89
CA LEU A 108 -6.65 13.31 -7.01
C LEU A 108 -8.03 13.72 -7.55
N SER A 109 -8.97 12.77 -7.63
CA SER A 109 -10.34 13.04 -8.04
C SER A 109 -11.07 13.98 -7.06
N GLU A 110 -10.88 13.80 -5.75
CA GLU A 110 -11.47 14.70 -4.73
C GLU A 110 -10.90 16.14 -4.84
N LEU A 111 -9.64 16.26 -5.24
CA LEU A 111 -8.95 17.54 -5.46
C LEU A 111 -9.21 18.14 -6.86
N GLY A 112 -9.95 17.46 -7.74
CA GLY A 112 -10.19 17.89 -9.12
C GLY A 112 -8.94 17.89 -10.01
N GLN A 113 -7.94 17.09 -9.66
CA GLN A 113 -6.70 16.94 -10.40
C GLN A 113 -6.77 15.79 -11.43
N PRO A 114 -5.96 15.85 -12.51
CA PRO A 114 -5.88 14.76 -13.48
C PRO A 114 -5.37 13.48 -12.82
N GLN A 115 -5.97 12.35 -13.18
CA GLN A 115 -5.58 11.03 -12.68
C GLN A 115 -4.27 10.57 -13.30
N LEU A 116 -3.56 9.70 -12.58
CA LEU A 116 -2.35 9.06 -13.08
C LEU A 116 -2.69 8.14 -14.26
N SER A 117 -1.96 8.27 -15.35
CA SER A 117 -2.07 7.39 -16.52
C SER A 117 -1.59 5.96 -16.21
N ASP A 118 -1.99 4.99 -17.03
CA ASP A 118 -1.57 3.57 -16.90
C ASP A 118 -0.09 3.30 -17.21
N GLY A 119 0.69 4.32 -17.55
CA GLY A 119 2.15 4.18 -17.61
C GLY A 119 2.71 3.79 -16.25
N TYR A 120 3.55 2.76 -16.19
CA TYR A 120 4.19 2.24 -14.98
C TYR A 120 4.75 3.38 -14.12
N ALA A 121 3.98 3.81 -13.11
CA ALA A 121 4.49 4.67 -12.06
C ALA A 121 5.30 3.77 -11.13
N SER A 122 6.57 4.12 -10.92
CA SER A 122 7.39 3.39 -9.96
C SER A 122 6.80 3.54 -8.55
N ILE A 123 7.00 2.53 -7.69
CA ILE A 123 6.58 2.60 -6.28
C ILE A 123 7.12 3.88 -5.62
N SER A 124 8.35 4.28 -5.94
CA SER A 124 8.96 5.49 -5.41
C SER A 124 8.21 6.76 -5.79
N GLU A 125 7.81 6.91 -7.06
CA GLU A 125 7.03 8.07 -7.53
C GLU A 125 5.64 8.11 -6.89
N LEU A 126 4.96 6.95 -6.79
CA LEU A 126 3.67 6.86 -6.11
C LEU A 126 3.79 7.22 -4.62
N THR A 127 4.86 6.77 -3.97
CA THR A 127 5.11 7.06 -2.55
C THR A 127 5.36 8.55 -2.32
N GLU A 128 6.20 9.18 -3.15
CA GLU A 128 6.46 10.61 -3.06
C GLU A 128 5.20 11.43 -3.30
N LEU A 129 4.40 11.06 -4.31
CA LEU A 129 3.11 11.68 -4.57
C LEU A 129 2.17 11.55 -3.37
N MET A 130 2.05 10.35 -2.78
CA MET A 130 1.21 10.12 -1.60
C MET A 130 1.64 10.97 -0.40
N ILE A 131 2.94 11.11 -0.15
CA ILE A 131 3.46 11.97 0.91
C ILE A 131 3.08 13.44 0.66
N ASN A 132 3.22 13.90 -0.58
CA ASN A 132 2.90 15.28 -0.94
C ASN A 132 1.39 15.56 -0.85
N LEU A 133 0.54 14.63 -1.30
CA LEU A 133 -0.91 14.72 -1.18
C LEU A 133 -1.36 14.71 0.28
N ALA A 134 -0.80 13.81 1.12
CA ALA A 134 -1.10 13.76 2.54
C ALA A 134 -0.70 15.06 3.24
N ARG A 135 0.47 15.62 2.91
CA ARG A 135 0.94 16.90 3.45
C ARG A 135 0.01 18.05 3.04
N ALA A 136 -0.35 18.13 1.76
CA ALA A 136 -1.25 19.17 1.26
C ALA A 136 -2.62 19.11 1.94
N ARG A 137 -3.19 17.90 2.11
CA ARG A 137 -4.45 17.70 2.83
C ARG A 137 -4.36 18.16 4.29
N ASN A 138 -3.33 17.74 5.01
CA ASN A 138 -3.15 18.12 6.41
C ASN A 138 -3.01 19.62 6.58
N GLN A 139 -2.31 20.28 5.65
CA GLN A 139 -2.15 21.73 5.69
C GLN A 139 -3.47 22.46 5.41
N ALA A 140 -4.23 22.04 4.40
CA ALA A 140 -5.56 22.60 4.13
C ALA A 140 -6.52 22.40 5.32
N GLN A 141 -6.45 21.25 6.00
CA GLN A 141 -7.25 20.98 7.19
C GLN A 141 -6.85 21.89 8.37
N LEU A 142 -5.55 22.06 8.60
CA LEU A 142 -5.06 22.99 9.63
C LEU A 142 -5.49 24.44 9.35
N GLU A 143 -5.39 24.88 8.10
CA GLU A 143 -5.84 26.22 7.70
C GLU A 143 -7.35 26.41 7.94
N LEU A 144 -8.17 25.40 7.63
CA LEU A 144 -9.60 25.43 7.91
C LEU A 144 -9.89 25.48 9.42
N GLU A 145 -9.15 24.70 10.22
CA GLU A 145 -9.25 24.71 11.67
C GLU A 145 -8.87 26.08 12.26
N GLN A 146 -7.80 26.69 11.76
CA GLN A 146 -7.36 28.04 12.16
C GLN A 146 -8.40 29.11 11.77
N GLN A 147 -8.94 29.06 10.55
CA GLN A 147 -10.00 29.98 10.13
C GLN A 147 -11.26 29.81 11.00
N LYS A 148 -11.65 28.57 11.29
CA LYS A 148 -12.77 28.29 12.19
C LYS A 148 -12.50 28.85 13.59
N ALA A 149 -11.31 28.61 14.15
CA ALA A 149 -10.93 29.13 15.46
C ALA A 149 -10.96 30.67 15.50
N ALA A 150 -10.43 31.34 14.48
CA ALA A 150 -10.49 32.80 14.37
C ALA A 150 -11.93 33.32 14.29
N LEU A 151 -12.80 32.65 13.52
CA LEU A 151 -14.23 32.98 13.48
C LEU A 151 -14.91 32.76 14.83
N ASP A 152 -14.58 31.67 15.53
CA ASP A 152 -15.17 31.34 16.83
C ASP A 152 -14.75 32.35 17.92
N LEU A 153 -13.55 32.93 17.83
CA LEU A 153 -13.08 33.98 18.73
C LEU A 153 -13.80 35.32 18.53
N HIS A 154 -14.20 35.66 17.30
CA HIS A 154 -14.76 36.97 17.00
C HIS A 154 -16.27 37.01 16.85
N ALA A 155 -16.91 35.90 16.46
CA ALA A 155 -18.34 35.84 16.22
C ALA A 155 -19.05 35.02 17.29
N ILE A 156 -20.33 35.32 17.50
CA ILE A 156 -21.24 34.48 18.29
C ILE A 156 -21.87 33.47 17.32
N VAL A 157 -21.54 32.19 17.46
CA VAL A 157 -21.94 31.14 16.49
C VAL A 157 -22.66 29.99 17.18
N SER A 158 -23.78 29.58 16.58
CA SER A 158 -24.44 28.31 16.90
C SER A 158 -24.86 27.58 15.63
N ILE A 159 -24.94 26.25 15.69
CA ILE A 159 -25.46 25.41 14.60
C ILE A 159 -26.64 24.62 15.16
N THR A 160 -27.75 24.62 14.44
CA THR A 160 -28.93 23.83 14.80
C THR A 160 -29.32 22.86 13.70
N ASP A 161 -30.13 21.86 14.05
CA ASP A 161 -30.89 21.09 13.06
C ASP A 161 -32.10 21.88 12.52
N THR A 162 -32.87 21.27 11.62
CA THR A 162 -34.11 21.84 11.05
C THR A 162 -35.20 22.13 12.07
N HIS A 163 -35.14 21.52 13.25
CA HIS A 163 -36.09 21.70 14.34
C HIS A 163 -35.60 22.75 15.35
N GLY A 164 -34.44 23.36 15.12
CA GLY A 164 -33.86 24.37 16.00
C GLY A 164 -33.13 23.81 17.22
N ARG A 165 -32.86 22.49 17.28
CA ARG A 165 -32.03 21.91 18.35
C ARG A 165 -30.57 22.28 18.11
N ILE A 166 -29.93 22.83 19.12
CA ILE A 166 -28.53 23.28 19.08
C ILE A 166 -27.64 22.03 19.04
N LEU A 167 -26.88 21.88 17.96
CA LEU A 167 -25.88 20.83 17.76
C LEU A 167 -24.47 21.32 18.08
N TYR A 168 -24.26 22.63 18.02
CA TYR A 168 -22.99 23.26 18.32
C TYR A 168 -23.23 24.71 18.78
N ALA A 169 -22.46 25.16 19.75
CA ALA A 169 -22.38 26.54 20.20
C ALA A 169 -20.92 26.84 20.57
N ASN A 170 -20.41 27.99 20.14
CA ASN A 170 -19.07 28.44 20.50
C ASN A 170 -19.05 29.18 21.85
N ASP A 171 -17.86 29.44 22.38
CA ASP A 171 -17.69 30.04 23.72
C ASP A 171 -18.32 31.43 23.82
N ASN A 172 -18.30 32.22 22.75
CA ASN A 172 -18.97 33.52 22.69
C ASN A 172 -20.48 33.39 22.84
N PHE A 173 -21.11 32.37 22.23
CA PHE A 173 -22.53 32.09 22.41
C PHE A 173 -22.83 31.63 23.84
N CYS A 174 -22.01 30.76 24.41
CA CYS A 174 -22.15 30.32 25.81
C CYS A 174 -22.07 31.51 26.78
N THR A 175 -21.04 32.34 26.63
CA THR A 175 -20.77 33.51 27.48
C THR A 175 -21.89 34.54 27.38
N LEU A 176 -22.33 34.89 26.17
CA LEU A 176 -23.42 35.84 25.95
C LEU A 176 -24.71 35.41 26.65
N ASN A 177 -25.07 34.13 26.55
CA ASN A 177 -26.34 33.66 27.06
C ASN A 177 -26.24 33.14 28.51
N GLY A 178 -25.03 33.05 29.10
CA GLY A 178 -24.83 32.58 30.47
C GLY A 178 -25.13 31.09 30.69
N TYR A 179 -25.06 30.29 29.63
CA TYR A 179 -25.22 28.83 29.68
C TYR A 179 -23.90 28.15 29.34
N SER A 180 -23.62 27.03 29.98
CA SER A 180 -22.54 26.14 29.53
C SER A 180 -22.92 25.45 28.23
N GLN A 181 -21.91 25.01 27.47
CA GLN A 181 -22.15 24.27 26.23
C GLN A 181 -23.01 23.01 26.48
N GLN A 182 -22.78 22.30 27.58
CA GLN A 182 -23.55 21.10 27.93
C GLN A 182 -25.04 21.38 28.19
N GLU A 183 -25.37 22.55 28.74
CA GLU A 183 -26.76 22.98 28.94
C GLU A 183 -27.44 23.44 27.64
N LEU A 184 -26.67 23.80 26.61
CA LEU A 184 -27.18 24.27 25.33
C LEU A 184 -27.37 23.12 24.34
N LEU A 185 -26.45 22.16 24.31
CA LEU A 185 -26.47 21.07 23.33
C LEU A 185 -27.73 20.20 23.50
N GLY A 186 -28.41 19.94 22.38
CA GLY A 186 -29.65 19.17 22.33
C GLY A 186 -30.91 19.98 22.67
N HIS A 187 -30.78 21.14 23.31
CA HIS A 187 -31.89 22.04 23.60
C HIS A 187 -32.25 22.89 22.39
N THR A 188 -33.50 23.37 22.34
CA THR A 188 -33.97 24.24 21.26
C THR A 188 -33.47 25.66 21.47
N HIS A 189 -33.21 26.37 20.37
CA HIS A 189 -32.80 27.78 20.37
C HIS A 189 -33.86 28.73 20.99
N GLU A 190 -35.05 28.22 21.29
CA GLU A 190 -36.10 28.89 22.07
C GLU A 190 -35.62 29.25 23.49
N LEU A 191 -34.68 28.49 24.06
CA LEU A 191 -34.10 28.73 25.38
C LEU A 191 -33.53 30.15 25.54
N VAL A 192 -33.01 30.71 24.46
CA VAL A 192 -32.39 32.05 24.44
C VAL A 192 -33.30 33.11 23.83
N HIS A 193 -34.54 32.76 23.41
CA HIS A 193 -35.49 33.70 22.78
C HIS A 193 -36.77 33.81 23.61
N ALA A 194 -36.93 34.87 24.40
CA ALA A 194 -38.22 35.11 25.06
C ALA A 194 -39.30 35.44 24.01
N ASN A 195 -40.48 34.81 24.16
CA ASN A 195 -41.62 35.01 23.26
C ASN A 195 -41.36 34.65 21.79
N PHE A 196 -40.55 33.62 21.52
CA PHE A 196 -40.23 33.08 20.19
C PHE A 196 -41.45 32.89 19.25
N HIS A 197 -42.63 32.64 19.82
CA HIS A 197 -43.86 32.41 19.07
C HIS A 197 -44.67 33.67 18.75
N ARG A 198 -44.36 34.84 19.35
CA ARG A 198 -45.28 36.00 19.35
C ARG A 198 -44.87 37.18 18.47
N THR A 199 -43.65 37.22 17.91
CA THR A 199 -43.22 38.34 17.05
C THR A 199 -43.10 37.95 15.58
N ASP A 200 -43.38 38.90 14.69
CA ASP A 200 -43.34 38.69 13.23
C ASP A 200 -41.93 38.32 12.72
N ILE A 201 -40.89 38.79 13.40
CA ILE A 201 -39.48 38.51 13.09
C ILE A 201 -39.18 37.00 13.15
N TYR A 202 -39.60 36.31 14.23
CA TYR A 202 -39.37 34.87 14.35
C TYR A 202 -40.25 34.06 13.37
N ARG A 203 -41.41 34.60 12.96
CA ARG A 203 -42.24 33.97 11.90
C ARG A 203 -41.51 34.01 10.55
N GLN A 204 -40.91 35.15 10.21
CA GLN A 204 -40.09 35.29 8.99
C GLN A 204 -38.87 34.36 9.03
N MET A 205 -38.17 34.29 10.16
CA MET A 205 -37.04 33.39 10.34
C MET A 205 -37.43 31.92 10.14
N ARG A 206 -38.50 31.43 10.78
CA ARG A 206 -39.00 30.06 10.58
C ARG A 206 -39.42 29.79 9.13
N SER A 207 -40.03 30.79 8.47
CA SER A 207 -40.38 30.67 7.06
C SER A 207 -39.14 30.53 6.17
N ALA A 208 -38.07 31.27 6.47
CA ALA A 208 -36.80 31.17 5.77
C ALA A 208 -36.11 29.82 6.00
N VAL A 209 -36.15 29.31 7.24
CA VAL A 209 -35.71 27.94 7.58
C VAL A 209 -36.47 26.93 6.72
N LYS A 210 -37.81 26.93 6.75
CA LYS A 210 -38.63 26.00 5.95
C LYS A 210 -38.34 26.10 4.44
N ALA A 211 -38.09 27.32 3.94
CA ALA A 211 -37.77 27.57 2.55
C ALA A 211 -36.30 27.31 2.17
N ARG A 212 -35.45 26.91 3.14
CA ARG A 212 -33.98 26.76 2.97
C ARG A 212 -33.33 28.01 2.35
N LYS A 213 -33.74 29.19 2.81
CA LYS A 213 -33.18 30.48 2.38
C LYS A 213 -32.41 31.13 3.52
N PRO A 214 -31.37 31.92 3.21
CA PRO A 214 -30.72 32.73 4.22
C PRO A 214 -31.72 33.76 4.79
N TRP A 215 -31.52 34.11 6.05
CA TRP A 215 -32.29 35.14 6.74
C TRP A 215 -31.37 36.05 7.52
N HIS A 216 -31.73 37.33 7.63
CA HIS A 216 -31.00 38.31 8.41
C HIS A 216 -31.97 39.25 9.13
N GLY A 217 -31.66 39.63 10.36
CA GLY A 217 -32.51 40.56 11.11
C GLY A 217 -32.03 40.81 12.53
N GLU A 218 -32.72 41.74 13.20
CA GLU A 218 -32.51 42.02 14.62
C GLU A 218 -33.29 41.00 15.46
N ILE A 219 -32.61 40.33 16.39
CA ILE A 219 -33.22 39.39 17.35
C ILE A 219 -32.83 39.80 18.76
N ASN A 220 -33.67 39.42 19.72
CA ASN A 220 -33.34 39.61 21.13
C ASN A 220 -33.01 38.26 21.74
N HIS A 221 -31.82 38.17 22.32
CA HIS A 221 -31.42 37.06 23.17
C HIS A 221 -31.71 37.39 24.63
N TYR A 222 -32.04 36.36 25.40
CA TYR A 222 -32.24 36.43 26.83
C TYR A 222 -31.29 35.46 27.50
N SER A 223 -30.40 35.99 28.34
CA SER A 223 -29.46 35.16 29.10
C SER A 223 -30.20 34.35 30.17
N LYS A 224 -29.52 33.34 30.75
CA LYS A 224 -30.02 32.54 31.87
C LYS A 224 -30.49 33.39 33.06
N ASN A 225 -29.88 34.56 33.25
CA ASN A 225 -30.22 35.51 34.32
C ASN A 225 -31.33 36.50 33.92
N GLY A 226 -31.89 36.38 32.71
CA GLY A 226 -32.95 37.23 32.19
C GLY A 226 -32.50 38.53 31.52
N GLU A 227 -31.19 38.73 31.33
CA GLU A 227 -30.65 39.93 30.66
C GLU A 227 -30.96 39.88 29.16
N LYS A 228 -31.38 41.02 28.60
CA LYS A 228 -31.77 41.13 27.19
C LYS A 228 -30.61 41.68 26.35
N HIS A 229 -30.21 40.94 25.32
CA HIS A 229 -29.20 41.36 24.36
C HIS A 229 -29.80 41.52 22.97
N ALA A 230 -29.72 42.72 22.39
CA ALA A 230 -30.14 42.97 21.01
C ALA A 230 -29.00 42.64 20.04
N LEU A 231 -29.24 41.69 19.14
CA LEU A 231 -28.24 41.17 18.22
C LEU A 231 -28.72 41.30 16.78
N TYR A 232 -27.80 41.51 15.85
CA TYR A 232 -28.04 41.27 14.44
C TYR A 232 -27.61 39.85 14.09
N GLY A 233 -28.58 39.00 13.79
CA GLY A 233 -28.38 37.60 13.42
C GLY A 233 -28.39 37.42 11.91
N THR A 234 -27.54 36.53 11.42
CA THR A 234 -27.61 35.95 10.09
C THR A 234 -27.77 34.44 10.23
N LEU A 235 -28.72 33.89 9.49
CA LEU A 235 -29.03 32.48 9.45
C LEU A 235 -28.78 31.97 8.04
N VAL A 236 -27.92 30.96 7.91
CA VAL A 236 -27.57 30.38 6.61
C VAL A 236 -27.78 28.87 6.64
N PRO A 237 -28.51 28.30 5.66
CA PRO A 237 -28.63 26.85 5.54
C PRO A 237 -27.30 26.24 5.11
N ILE A 238 -26.85 25.23 5.83
CA ILE A 238 -25.77 24.33 5.45
C ILE A 238 -26.45 23.11 4.83
N VAL A 239 -26.36 23.00 3.51
CA VAL A 239 -26.92 21.87 2.76
C VAL A 239 -25.83 20.80 2.70
N ASP A 240 -26.03 19.70 3.41
CA ASP A 240 -25.19 18.52 3.26
C ASP A 240 -25.52 17.78 1.95
N LYS A 241 -24.60 16.96 1.44
CA LYS A 241 -24.79 16.18 0.21
C LYS A 241 -25.91 15.12 0.33
N GLN A 242 -26.41 14.85 1.53
CA GLN A 242 -27.52 13.92 1.76
C GLN A 242 -28.88 14.65 1.79
N PRO A 243 -29.90 14.18 1.03
CA PRO A 243 -31.23 14.76 1.06
C PRO A 243 -31.91 14.52 2.42
N GLY A 244 -31.96 15.55 3.28
CA GLY A 244 -32.74 15.52 4.53
C GLY A 244 -32.06 16.11 5.75
N SER A 245 -30.74 16.23 5.77
CA SER A 245 -29.92 16.71 6.90
C SER A 245 -29.54 18.19 6.77
N ALA A 246 -30.52 19.07 6.51
CA ALA A 246 -30.22 20.50 6.48
C ALA A 246 -29.87 21.01 7.88
N LEU A 247 -28.65 21.49 8.06
CA LEU A 247 -28.22 22.18 9.27
C LEU A 247 -28.33 23.69 9.05
N TYR A 248 -28.44 24.45 10.14
CA TYR A 248 -28.53 25.90 10.08
C TYR A 248 -27.45 26.51 10.93
N ARG A 249 -26.60 27.35 10.32
CA ARG A 249 -25.62 28.15 11.05
C ARG A 249 -26.21 29.51 11.36
N TYR A 250 -26.20 29.86 12.64
CA TYR A 250 -26.52 31.17 13.14
C TYR A 250 -25.22 31.90 13.46
N SER A 251 -25.02 33.09 12.92
CA SER A 251 -23.97 34.01 13.33
C SER A 251 -24.59 35.31 13.81
N HIS A 252 -24.11 35.80 14.95
CA HIS A 252 -24.62 37.02 15.56
C HIS A 252 -23.49 38.02 15.76
N ARG A 253 -23.85 39.30 15.62
CA ARG A 253 -23.03 40.44 16.01
C ARG A 253 -23.83 41.34 16.95
N TYR A 254 -23.16 41.96 17.90
CA TYR A 254 -23.77 42.98 18.74
C TYR A 254 -24.30 44.13 17.90
N ASN A 255 -25.41 44.73 18.34
CA ASN A 255 -25.91 45.97 17.78
C ASN A 255 -25.32 47.17 18.56
N PRO A 256 -24.25 47.83 18.06
CA PRO A 256 -23.61 48.93 18.78
C PRO A 256 -24.52 50.16 18.96
N ALA A 257 -25.62 50.28 18.20
CA ALA A 257 -26.52 51.43 18.28
C ALA A 257 -27.55 51.37 19.42
N LYS A 258 -27.62 50.25 20.17
CA LYS A 258 -28.61 50.06 21.26
C LYS A 258 -28.02 49.48 22.56
N THR A 259 -26.70 49.35 22.66
CA THR A 259 -25.98 48.91 23.87
C THR A 259 -25.46 50.11 24.69
N ALA A 260 -26.33 51.09 24.93
CA ALA A 260 -26.07 52.23 25.82
C ALA A 260 -26.94 52.11 27.07
#